data_AF-A0A1J3I4A2-F1
#
_entry.id   AF-A0A1J3I4A2-F1
#
_cell.length_a   1.000
_cell.length_b   1.000
_cell.length_c   1.000
_cell.angle_alpha   90.00
_cell.angle_beta   90.00
_cell.angle_gamma   90.00
#
_symmetry.space_group_name_H-M   'P 1'
#
loop_
_entity.id
_entity.type
_entity.pdbx_description
1 polymer ?
#
loop_
_entity_poly.entity_id
_entity_poly.type
_entity_poly.pdbx_seq_one_letter_code
_entity_poly.pdbx_strand_id
1 'polypeptide(L)'
;QISSQKKKTGVIAPRRFVQRLKKQNELFRSYMHQDAHEFLNYLLNELVDILEKETPATKPDNETSSSPGKIANGPKVPQANGVHKEPICTWVHKIFQGILTNETRCLRCETVTARDETFLDLSLDIEQNSSITSCLKNFSSTE
;
A
#
# COMPACT_ATOMS: atom_id res chain seq x y z
N GLN A 1 -21.52 -15.33 7.56
CA GLN A 1 -21.96 -16.21 6.45
C GLN A 1 -21.03 -17.40 6.26
N ILE A 2 -19.71 -17.22 6.34
CA ILE A 2 -18.73 -18.33 6.35
C ILE A 2 -18.74 -19.06 7.70
N SER A 3 -18.61 -18.30 8.81
CA SER A 3 -18.61 -18.82 10.18
C SER A 3 -19.90 -19.55 10.61
N SER A 4 -21.00 -19.33 9.88
CA SER A 4 -22.32 -19.92 10.15
C SER A 4 -22.59 -21.20 9.36
N GLN A 5 -21.63 -21.70 8.56
CA GLN A 5 -21.80 -22.93 7.80
C GLN A 5 -21.63 -24.18 8.68
N LYS A 6 -22.58 -25.11 8.57
CA LYS A 6 -22.55 -26.40 9.31
C LYS A 6 -21.52 -27.38 8.76
N LYS A 7 -21.22 -27.30 7.46
CA LYS A 7 -20.23 -28.15 6.79
C LYS A 7 -18.89 -27.43 6.79
N LYS A 8 -17.81 -28.19 6.99
CA LYS A 8 -16.44 -27.67 6.94
C LYS A 8 -15.99 -27.28 5.52
N THR A 9 -16.68 -27.77 4.49
CA THR A 9 -16.36 -27.53 3.08
C THR A 9 -17.62 -27.12 2.30
N GLY A 10 -17.44 -26.29 1.27
CA GLY A 10 -18.52 -25.79 0.42
C GLY A 10 -18.09 -24.64 -0.48
N VAL A 11 -19.06 -24.05 -1.20
CA VAL A 11 -18.87 -22.91 -2.10
C VAL A 11 -19.72 -21.74 -1.62
N ILE A 12 -19.20 -20.52 -1.73
CA ILE A 12 -19.90 -19.28 -1.38
C ILE A 12 -19.76 -18.29 -2.51
N ALA A 13 -20.89 -17.80 -3.02
CA ALA A 13 -20.91 -16.74 -4.02
C ALA A 13 -20.84 -15.36 -3.33
N PRO A 14 -19.82 -14.52 -3.58
CA PRO A 14 -19.63 -13.23 -2.90
C PRO A 14 -20.54 -12.12 -3.47
N ARG A 15 -21.83 -12.38 -3.68
CA ARG A 15 -22.76 -11.50 -4.40
C ARG A 15 -22.82 -10.08 -3.83
N ARG A 16 -22.88 -9.95 -2.50
CA ARG A 16 -22.93 -8.63 -1.82
C ARG A 16 -21.66 -7.82 -2.03
N PHE A 17 -20.51 -8.49 -1.93
CA PHE A 17 -19.20 -7.86 -2.16
C PHE A 17 -19.09 -7.37 -3.61
N VAL A 18 -19.40 -8.23 -4.58
CA VAL A 18 -19.35 -7.88 -6.01
C VAL A 18 -20.32 -6.75 -6.35
N GLN A 19 -21.55 -6.77 -5.81
CA GLN A 19 -22.50 -5.67 -5.99
C GLN A 19 -21.97 -4.34 -5.45
N ARG A 20 -21.31 -4.35 -4.29
CA ARG A 20 -20.72 -3.16 -3.70
C ARG A 20 -19.53 -2.65 -4.53
N LEU A 21 -18.63 -3.52 -4.95
CA LEU A 21 -17.51 -3.22 -5.84
C LEU A 21 -17.98 -2.55 -7.14
N LYS A 22 -18.96 -3.14 -7.83
CA LYS A 22 -19.56 -2.58 -9.05
C LYS A 22 -20.20 -1.21 -8.83
N LYS A 23 -20.75 -0.96 -7.64
CA LYS A 23 -21.36 0.32 -7.31
C LYS A 23 -20.29 1.40 -7.07
N GLN A 24 -19.17 1.05 -6.43
CA GLN A 24 -18.13 2.01 -6.03
C GLN A 24 -17.12 2.32 -7.12
N ASN A 25 -16.80 1.37 -8.00
CA ASN A 25 -15.80 1.56 -9.03
C ASN A 25 -16.35 1.16 -10.41
N GLU A 26 -16.32 2.09 -11.35
CA GLU A 26 -16.93 1.96 -12.68
C GLU A 26 -16.25 0.89 -13.53
N LEU A 27 -14.93 0.71 -13.36
CA LEU A 27 -14.12 -0.26 -14.09
C LEU A 27 -14.67 -1.69 -13.92
N PHE A 28 -15.16 -2.01 -12.72
CA PHE A 28 -15.66 -3.35 -12.40
C PHE A 28 -17.13 -3.59 -12.74
N ARG A 29 -17.88 -2.60 -13.27
CA ARG A 29 -19.33 -2.73 -13.51
C ARG A 29 -19.68 -3.79 -14.56
N SER A 30 -18.83 -3.92 -15.57
CA SER A 30 -19.06 -4.83 -16.68
C SER A 30 -18.98 -6.31 -16.27
N TYR A 31 -19.19 -7.21 -17.24
CA TYR A 31 -18.95 -8.64 -17.07
C TYR A 31 -17.63 -9.08 -17.73
N MET A 32 -16.81 -8.13 -18.19
CA MET A 32 -15.51 -8.42 -18.79
C MET A 32 -14.53 -8.88 -17.73
N HIS A 33 -13.60 -9.76 -18.13
CA HIS A 33 -12.44 -10.08 -17.31
C HIS A 33 -11.66 -8.79 -16.99
N GLN A 34 -11.18 -8.68 -15.76
CA GLN A 34 -10.44 -7.53 -15.25
C GLN A 34 -9.07 -7.98 -14.77
N ASP A 35 -8.15 -7.04 -14.71
CA ASP A 35 -6.84 -7.26 -14.11
C ASP A 35 -6.99 -7.47 -12.58
N ALA A 36 -6.42 -8.56 -12.07
CA ALA A 36 -6.44 -8.87 -10.65
C ALA A 36 -5.52 -7.94 -9.84
N HIS A 37 -4.45 -7.44 -10.46
CA HIS A 37 -3.54 -6.47 -9.84
C HIS A 37 -4.24 -5.14 -9.60
N GLU A 38 -4.96 -4.63 -10.61
CA GLU A 38 -5.77 -3.41 -10.47
C GLU A 38 -6.85 -3.58 -9.38
N PHE A 39 -7.50 -4.75 -9.33
CA PHE A 39 -8.46 -5.05 -8.27
C PHE A 39 -7.82 -5.07 -6.86
N LEU A 40 -6.63 -5.66 -6.71
CA LEU A 40 -5.90 -5.67 -5.44
C LEU A 40 -5.57 -4.25 -4.98
N ASN A 41 -5.03 -3.44 -5.88
CA ASN A 41 -4.66 -2.06 -5.61
C ASN A 41 -5.87 -1.23 -5.20
N TYR A 42 -6.98 -1.32 -5.94
CA TYR A 42 -8.24 -0.69 -5.55
C TYR A 42 -8.70 -1.14 -4.15
N LEU A 43 -8.68 -2.45 -3.88
CA LEU A 43 -9.18 -3.00 -2.62
C LEU A 43 -8.35 -2.55 -1.42
N LEU A 44 -7.02 -2.61 -1.49
CA LEU A 44 -6.15 -2.22 -0.38
C LEU A 44 -6.29 -0.74 -0.06
N ASN A 45 -6.33 0.12 -1.07
CA ASN A 45 -6.51 1.56 -0.89
C ASN A 45 -7.90 1.89 -0.30
N GLU A 46 -8.97 1.27 -0.79
CA GLU A 46 -10.31 1.47 -0.21
C GLU A 46 -10.38 0.98 1.25
N LEU A 47 -9.68 -0.12 1.60
CA LEU A 47 -9.58 -0.57 2.98
C LEU A 47 -8.83 0.43 3.87
N VAL A 48 -7.71 1.00 3.39
CA VAL A 48 -6.99 2.07 4.09
C VAL A 48 -7.93 3.24 4.35
N ASP A 49 -8.59 3.76 3.32
CA ASP A 49 -9.51 4.89 3.41
C ASP A 49 -10.66 4.66 4.41
N ILE A 50 -11.23 3.46 4.43
CA ILE A 50 -12.30 3.10 5.37
C ILE A 50 -11.75 3.12 6.80
N LEU A 51 -10.59 2.51 7.03
CA LEU A 51 -9.99 2.42 8.37
C LEU A 51 -9.54 3.78 8.90
N GLU A 52 -9.02 4.65 8.04
CA GLU A 52 -8.64 6.01 8.41
C GLU A 52 -9.85 6.87 8.79
N LYS A 53 -10.99 6.66 8.12
CA LYS A 53 -12.27 7.32 8.46
C LYS A 53 -12.87 6.77 9.76
N GLU A 54 -12.67 5.48 10.06
CA GLU A 54 -13.16 4.83 11.27
C GLU A 54 -12.31 5.12 12.51
N THR A 55 -11.02 5.40 12.36
CA THR A 55 -10.23 5.97 13.45
C THR A 55 -10.78 7.35 13.76
N PRO A 56 -11.46 7.55 14.91
CA PRO A 56 -11.98 8.86 15.24
C PRO A 56 -10.80 9.83 15.31
N ALA A 57 -11.08 11.11 15.09
CA ALA A 57 -10.19 12.18 15.52
C ALA A 57 -10.03 12.12 17.05
N THR A 58 -9.24 11.17 17.55
CA THR A 58 -8.73 11.15 18.91
C THR A 58 -7.95 12.44 19.04
N LYS A 59 -8.53 13.36 19.80
CA LYS A 59 -7.86 14.52 20.35
C LYS A 59 -6.51 14.05 20.94
N PRO A 60 -5.44 14.87 20.84
CA PRO A 60 -4.16 14.51 21.41
C PRO A 60 -4.25 14.67 22.94
N ASP A 61 -4.78 13.66 23.62
CA ASP A 61 -4.63 13.55 25.06
C ASP A 61 -3.40 12.70 25.37
N ASN A 62 -2.43 13.42 25.92
CA ASN A 62 -1.24 12.98 26.61
C ASN A 62 -1.49 11.69 27.42
N GLU A 63 -0.69 10.63 27.20
CA GLU A 63 0.00 9.87 28.25
C GLU A 63 0.66 8.58 27.72
N THR A 64 2.00 8.64 27.67
CA THR A 64 3.00 7.62 28.01
C THR A 64 2.55 6.15 28.18
N SER A 65 3.00 5.27 27.26
CA SER A 65 3.58 3.97 27.62
C SER A 65 4.24 3.25 26.42
N SER A 66 5.57 3.38 26.37
CA SER A 66 6.60 2.35 26.05
C SER A 66 6.28 1.18 25.10
N SER A 67 6.91 1.18 23.91
CA SER A 67 7.70 0.04 23.35
C SER A 67 8.37 0.37 21.99
N PRO A 68 9.41 -0.37 21.55
CA PRO A 68 10.65 0.20 21.01
C PRO A 68 10.80 0.10 19.48
N GLY A 69 11.59 1.04 18.91
CA GLY A 69 12.11 0.92 17.54
C GLY A 69 12.05 2.23 16.75
N LYS A 70 12.80 3.25 17.18
CA LYS A 70 13.04 4.44 16.36
C LYS A 70 14.01 4.06 15.23
N ILE A 71 13.55 4.13 13.98
CA ILE A 71 14.43 4.39 12.84
C ILE A 71 13.78 5.52 12.05
N ALA A 72 14.11 6.74 12.45
CA ALA A 72 13.89 7.92 11.62
C ALA A 72 15.23 8.26 10.98
N ASN A 73 15.29 8.43 9.66
CA ASN A 73 16.24 9.31 9.00
C ASN A 73 15.86 9.51 7.52
N GLY A 74 15.32 10.68 7.21
CA GLY A 74 15.22 11.26 5.87
C GLY A 74 15.21 12.80 5.99
N PRO A 75 15.75 13.57 5.04
CA PRO A 75 16.00 15.00 5.22
C PRO A 75 14.69 15.80 5.30
N LYS A 76 14.49 16.54 6.40
CA LYS A 76 13.39 17.49 6.54
C LYS A 76 13.67 18.74 5.70
N VAL A 77 12.93 18.91 4.61
CA VAL A 77 12.80 20.22 3.93
C VAL A 77 12.01 21.15 4.86
N PRO A 78 12.45 22.41 5.10
CA PRO A 78 11.71 23.31 5.97
C PRO A 78 10.49 23.85 5.23
N GLN A 79 9.29 23.39 5.59
CA GLN A 79 8.05 24.10 5.28
C GLN A 79 7.42 24.61 6.57
N ALA A 80 7.14 25.91 6.56
CA ALA A 80 6.54 26.66 7.64
C ALA A 80 5.04 26.33 7.78
N ASN A 81 4.60 26.15 9.02
CA ASN A 81 3.22 26.22 9.49
C ASN A 81 2.18 25.34 8.76
N GLY A 82 2.21 24.05 9.08
CA GLY A 82 1.05 23.17 8.99
C GLY A 82 1.19 22.11 10.07
N VAL A 83 0.13 21.85 10.84
CA VAL A 83 0.10 20.74 11.79
C VAL A 83 0.31 19.46 10.98
N HIS A 84 1.53 18.90 11.01
CA HIS A 84 1.82 17.60 10.42
C HIS A 84 1.07 16.56 11.25
N LYS A 85 -0.15 16.23 10.83
CA LYS A 85 -0.80 15.00 11.27
C LYS A 85 0.02 13.88 10.62
N GLU A 86 0.79 13.15 11.42
CA GLU A 86 1.43 11.93 10.93
C GLU A 86 0.35 11.04 10.30
N PRO A 87 0.58 10.51 9.10
CA PRO A 87 -0.41 9.69 8.40
C PRO A 87 -0.80 8.49 9.28
N ILE A 88 -2.09 8.17 9.29
CA ILE A 88 -2.64 7.15 10.17
C ILE A 88 -2.13 5.79 9.70
N CYS A 89 -1.39 5.09 10.57
CA CYS A 89 -0.88 3.76 10.25
C CYS A 89 -1.93 2.68 10.55
N THR A 90 -2.76 2.36 9.55
CA THR A 90 -3.74 1.27 9.61
C THR A 90 -3.05 -0.10 9.67
N TRP A 91 -3.80 -1.17 9.97
CA TRP A 91 -3.23 -2.52 9.90
C TRP A 91 -2.84 -2.92 8.48
N VAL A 92 -3.46 -2.32 7.44
CA VAL A 92 -3.09 -2.56 6.04
C VAL A 92 -1.66 -2.08 5.81
N HIS A 93 -1.34 -0.86 6.28
CA HIS A 93 0.02 -0.34 6.23
C HIS A 93 1.02 -1.25 6.95
N LYS A 94 0.65 -1.78 8.13
CA LYS A 94 1.52 -2.67 8.91
C LYS A 94 1.84 -4.00 8.23
N ILE A 95 0.96 -4.50 7.35
CA ILE A 95 1.12 -5.80 6.70
C ILE A 95 1.72 -5.66 5.30
N PHE A 96 1.28 -4.66 4.54
CA PHE A 96 1.58 -4.56 3.11
C PHE A 96 2.55 -3.43 2.75
N GLN A 97 2.72 -2.42 3.62
CA GLN A 97 3.50 -1.25 3.22
C GLN A 97 5.01 -1.49 3.29
N GLY A 98 5.68 -1.22 2.18
CA GLY A 98 7.13 -1.09 2.09
C GLY A 98 7.56 0.35 1.77
N ILE A 99 8.88 0.57 1.74
CA ILE A 99 9.50 1.83 1.30
C ILE A 99 10.49 1.48 0.18
N LEU A 100 10.38 2.19 -0.94
CA LEU A 100 11.31 2.16 -2.07
C LEU A 100 12.04 3.50 -2.13
N THR A 101 13.37 3.46 -2.21
CA THR A 101 14.19 4.67 -2.39
C THR A 101 14.57 4.80 -3.86
N ASN A 102 14.00 5.81 -4.53
CA ASN A 102 14.32 6.14 -5.91
C ASN A 102 15.49 7.12 -5.95
N GLU A 103 16.63 6.67 -6.46
CA GLU A 103 17.83 7.49 -6.65
C GLU A 103 17.94 7.94 -8.11
N THR A 104 18.10 9.25 -8.32
CA THR A 104 18.31 9.84 -9.64
C THR A 104 19.63 10.61 -9.65
N ARG A 105 20.52 10.25 -10.58
CA ARG A 105 21.78 10.96 -10.80
C ARG A 105 21.69 11.84 -12.04
N CYS A 106 21.92 13.14 -11.89
CA CYS A 106 22.06 14.04 -13.02
C CYS A 106 23.36 13.75 -13.77
N LEU A 107 23.29 13.38 -15.06
CA LEU A 107 24.46 13.08 -15.88
C LEU A 107 25.32 14.31 -16.27
N ARG A 108 24.85 15.53 -15.98
CA ARG A 108 25.56 16.78 -16.31
C ARG A 108 26.36 17.33 -15.14
N CYS A 109 25.77 17.38 -13.96
CA CYS A 109 26.39 17.97 -12.76
C CYS A 109 26.66 16.94 -11.65
N GLU A 110 26.42 15.66 -11.94
CA GLU A 110 26.64 14.50 -11.05
C GLU A 110 25.87 14.55 -9.72
N THR A 111 24.98 15.54 -9.54
CA THR A 111 24.12 15.65 -8.37
C THR A 111 23.21 14.44 -8.29
N VAL A 112 23.19 13.79 -7.13
CA VAL A 112 22.32 12.66 -6.81
C VAL A 112 21.19 13.15 -5.92
N THR A 113 19.97 12.85 -6.31
CA THR A 113 18.76 13.08 -5.51
C THR A 113 18.14 11.74 -5.16
N ALA A 114 17.74 11.55 -3.91
CA ALA A 114 17.03 10.37 -3.45
C ALA A 114 15.62 10.76 -2.97
N ARG A 115 14.63 9.94 -3.28
CA ARG A 115 13.25 10.10 -2.83
C ARG A 115 12.72 8.77 -2.31
N ASP A 116 12.22 8.78 -1.08
CA ASP A 116 11.52 7.63 -0.52
C ASP A 116 10.04 7.66 -0.94
N GLU A 117 9.54 6.53 -1.41
CA GLU A 117 8.15 6.32 -1.81
C GLU A 117 7.61 5.07 -1.12
N THR A 118 6.39 5.16 -0.58
CA THR A 118 5.71 4.01 0.05
C THR A 118 4.94 3.22 -1.00
N PHE A 119 4.93 1.90 -0.90
CA PHE A 119 4.16 1.02 -1.79
C PHE A 119 3.41 -0.05 -0.99
N LEU A 120 2.30 -0.57 -1.54
CA LEU A 120 1.55 -1.70 -0.98
C LEU A 120 1.76 -3.01 -1.77
N ASP A 121 2.31 -2.89 -2.98
CA ASP A 121 2.74 -4.00 -3.81
C ASP A 121 4.04 -3.62 -4.55
N LEU A 122 4.78 -4.63 -4.98
CA LEU A 122 5.99 -4.47 -5.78
C LEU A 122 5.77 -5.15 -7.13
N SER A 123 5.57 -4.34 -8.17
CA SER A 123 5.45 -4.80 -9.54
C SER A 123 6.84 -5.04 -10.13
N LEU A 124 7.09 -6.25 -10.64
CA LEU A 124 8.39 -6.67 -11.16
C LEU A 124 8.28 -7.02 -12.64
N ASP A 125 9.23 -6.52 -13.42
CA ASP A 125 9.43 -6.98 -14.78
C ASP A 125 10.04 -8.38 -14.77
N ILE A 126 9.42 -9.29 -15.53
CA ILE A 126 9.84 -10.69 -15.59
C ILE A 126 10.60 -10.93 -16.89
N GLU A 127 11.89 -11.24 -16.75
CA GLU A 127 12.72 -11.68 -17.86
C GLU A 127 12.54 -13.18 -18.12
N GLN A 128 12.58 -13.57 -19.39
CA GLN A 128 12.40 -14.96 -19.76
C GLN A 128 13.57 -15.82 -19.25
N ASN A 129 13.26 -17.01 -18.74
CA ASN A 129 14.23 -17.94 -18.14
C ASN A 129 15.00 -17.37 -16.94
N SER A 130 14.46 -16.34 -16.28
CA SER A 130 15.04 -15.76 -15.06
C SER A 130 14.35 -16.29 -13.80
N SER A 131 14.98 -16.06 -12.64
CA SER A 131 14.39 -16.35 -11.33
C SER A 131 13.81 -15.07 -10.72
N ILE A 132 12.86 -15.19 -9.79
CA ILE A 132 12.35 -14.02 -9.04
C ILE A 132 13.50 -13.26 -8.35
N THR A 133 14.49 -13.97 -7.79
CA THR A 133 15.67 -13.34 -7.20
C THR A 133 16.47 -12.53 -8.22
N SER A 134 16.52 -12.98 -9.48
CA SER A 134 17.15 -12.24 -10.57
C SER A 134 16.34 -10.99 -10.94
N CYS A 135 15.02 -11.12 -11.12
CA CYS A 135 14.12 -9.99 -11.38
C CYS A 135 14.21 -8.91 -10.30
N LEU A 136 14.24 -9.30 -9.02
CA LEU A 136 14.40 -8.38 -7.89
C LEU A 136 15.74 -7.64 -7.91
N LYS A 137 16.82 -8.32 -8.29
CA LYS A 137 18.14 -7.69 -8.44
C LYS A 137 18.14 -6.67 -9.58
N ASN A 138 17.53 -7.03 -10.71
CA ASN A 138 17.41 -6.14 -11.86
C ASN A 138 16.51 -4.93 -11.55
N PHE A 139 15.41 -5.14 -10.83
CA PHE A 139 14.56 -4.06 -10.34
C PHE A 139 15.33 -3.02 -9.50
N SER A 140 16.31 -3.46 -8.70
CA SER A 140 17.16 -2.56 -7.89
C SER A 140 18.40 -2.05 -8.62
N SER A 141 18.61 -2.46 -9.88
CA SER A 141 19.79 -2.04 -10.64
C SER A 141 19.62 -0.62 -11.16
N THR A 142 20.74 0.07 -11.38
CA THR A 142 20.72 1.42 -11.96
C THR A 142 20.34 1.32 -13.43
N GLU A 143 19.26 2.00 -13.83
CA GLU A 143 18.91 2.22 -15.23
C GLU A 143 19.88 3.18 -15.95
#